data_AF-A0A4S4LIP3-F1
#
_entry.id   AF-A0A4S4LIP3-F1
#
_cell.length_a   1.000
_cell.length_b   1.000
_cell.length_c   1.000
_cell.angle_alpha   90.00
_cell.angle_beta   90.00
_cell.angle_gamma   90.00
#
_symmetry.space_group_name_H-M   'P 1'
#
loop_
_entity.id
_entity.type
_entity.pdbx_description
1 polymer ?
#
loop_
_entity_poly.entity_id
_entity_poly.type
_entity_poly.pdbx_seq_one_letter_code
_entity_poly.pdbx_strand_id
1 'polypeptide(L)'
;MSGPAAIYENPEPPLFFVKNQQLWQPTNMTYVLRLNVLNVTGVDEVGYTHPAPLKLELGERAEGVDGLFRWRGTKLHFDLGKRTNNGLYFSCQSKNGTKGVYTSLDE
;
A
#
# COMPACT_ATOMS: atom_id res chain seq x y z
N MET A 1 -17.22 4.49 -18.62
CA MET A 1 -16.87 5.91 -18.49
C MET A 1 -15.37 5.99 -18.28
N SER A 2 -14.62 6.59 -19.21
CA SER A 2 -13.16 6.73 -19.11
C SER A 2 -12.86 8.20 -18.77
N GLY A 3 -12.37 8.46 -17.57
CA GLY A 3 -11.84 9.78 -17.21
C GLY A 3 -10.46 9.99 -17.85
N PRO A 4 -9.97 11.23 -17.96
CA PRO A 4 -8.61 11.49 -18.41
C PRO A 4 -7.61 10.99 -17.36
N ALA A 5 -6.85 9.96 -17.70
CA ALA A 5 -5.67 9.56 -16.94
C ALA A 5 -4.49 10.44 -17.37
N ALA A 6 -3.89 11.18 -16.43
CA ALA A 6 -2.63 11.87 -16.67
C ALA A 6 -1.47 11.01 -16.15
N ILE A 7 -0.48 10.78 -17.01
CA ILE A 7 0.77 10.12 -16.63
C ILE A 7 1.77 11.22 -16.27
N TYR A 8 2.32 11.15 -15.06
CA TYR A 8 3.40 12.02 -14.62
C TYR A 8 4.66 11.16 -14.53
N GLU A 9 5.70 11.52 -15.30
CA GLU A 9 7.01 10.89 -15.14
C GLU A 9 7.66 11.44 -13.88
N ASN A 10 7.91 10.55 -12.91
CA ASN A 10 8.78 10.85 -11.78
C ASN A 10 10.21 10.43 -12.18
N PRO A 11 11.17 11.36 -12.31
CA PRO A 11 12.53 11.04 -12.72
C PRO A 11 13.25 10.11 -11.73
N GLU A 12 12.80 10.07 -10.48
CA GLU A 12 13.34 9.19 -9.44
C GLU A 12 12.17 8.50 -8.70
N PRO A 13 11.57 7.45 -9.28
CA PRO A 13 10.51 6.72 -8.60
C PRO A 13 11.08 6.02 -7.37
N PRO A 14 10.33 5.95 -6.26
CA PRO A 14 10.76 5.18 -5.10
C PRO A 14 10.96 3.72 -5.49
N LEU A 15 12.09 3.16 -5.09
CA LEU A 15 12.44 1.77 -5.34
C LEU A 15 11.84 0.88 -4.26
N PHE A 16 11.31 -0.26 -4.66
CA PHE A 16 10.79 -1.28 -3.74
C PHE A 16 11.36 -2.64 -4.09
N PHE A 17 11.62 -3.45 -3.07
CA PHE A 17 12.05 -4.83 -3.27
C PHE A 17 11.43 -5.78 -2.25
N VAL A 18 11.19 -7.01 -2.69
CA VAL A 18 10.67 -8.07 -1.83
C VAL A 18 11.83 -8.92 -1.34
N LYS A 19 11.94 -9.09 -0.02
CA LYS A 19 12.88 -10.01 0.62
C LYS A 19 12.14 -10.79 1.71
N ASN A 20 12.22 -12.12 1.65
CA ASN A 20 11.50 -13.03 2.56
C ASN A 20 9.99 -12.71 2.63
N GLN A 21 9.37 -12.49 1.46
CA GLN A 21 7.93 -12.18 1.34
C GLN A 21 7.50 -10.88 2.03
N GLN A 22 8.46 -10.03 2.44
CA GLN A 22 8.23 -8.69 2.96
C GLN A 22 8.69 -7.66 1.94
N LEU A 23 7.95 -6.57 1.80
CA LEU A 23 8.31 -5.42 0.97
C LEU A 23 9.10 -4.38 1.76
N TRP A 24 10.15 -3.88 1.14
CA TRP A 24 11.06 -2.90 1.72
C TRP A 24 11.25 -1.73 0.75
N GLN A 25 11.45 -0.54 1.32
CA GLN A 25 11.76 0.68 0.57
C GLN A 25 13.05 1.30 1.10
N PRO A 26 14.08 1.48 0.26
CA PRO A 26 15.17 2.41 0.55
C PRO A 26 14.61 3.83 0.56
N THR A 27 14.68 4.51 1.71
CA THR A 27 14.12 5.87 1.86
C THR A 27 15.17 6.96 1.84
N ASN A 28 16.46 6.59 1.80
CA ASN A 28 17.64 7.45 1.65
C ASN A 28 18.85 6.55 1.34
N MET A 29 20.08 7.09 1.33
CA MET A 29 21.31 6.31 1.10
C MET A 29 21.64 5.30 2.23
N THR A 30 21.01 5.40 3.40
CA THR A 30 21.40 4.62 4.59
C THR A 30 20.25 3.88 5.26
N TYR A 31 19.00 4.10 4.86
CA TYR A 31 17.84 3.53 5.52
C TYR A 31 17.00 2.68 4.57
N VAL A 32 16.63 1.51 5.06
CA VAL A 32 15.69 0.60 4.40
C VAL A 32 14.54 0.35 5.37
N LEU A 33 13.37 0.85 5.03
CA LEU A 33 12.17 0.73 5.86
C LEU A 33 11.28 -0.41 5.37
N ARG A 34 10.62 -1.05 6.34
CA ARG A 34 9.59 -2.06 6.07
C ARG A 34 8.31 -1.36 5.63
N LEU A 35 7.62 -1.92 4.65
CA LEU A 35 6.25 -1.53 4.37
C LEU A 35 5.28 -2.41 5.19
N ASN A 36 4.61 -1.79 6.16
CA ASN A 36 3.59 -2.41 6.99
C ASN A 36 2.21 -2.24 6.35
N VAL A 37 1.32 -3.20 6.61
CA VAL A 37 -0.09 -3.14 6.20
C VAL A 37 -0.93 -3.06 7.46
N LEU A 38 -1.53 -1.90 7.72
CA LEU A 38 -2.29 -1.62 8.92
C LEU A 38 -3.78 -1.81 8.64
N ASN A 39 -4.49 -2.47 9.55
CA ASN A 39 -5.95 -2.51 9.52
C ASN A 39 -6.47 -1.17 10.05
N VAL A 40 -7.18 -0.43 9.21
CA VAL A 40 -7.74 0.87 9.56
C VAL A 40 -9.26 0.79 9.50
N THR A 41 -9.89 0.85 10.66
CA THR A 41 -11.36 0.91 10.78
C THR A 41 -11.91 2.32 10.52
N GLY A 42 -11.02 3.32 10.52
CA GLY A 42 -11.35 4.73 10.37
C GLY A 42 -10.51 5.41 9.29
N VAL A 43 -11.16 5.86 8.23
CA VAL A 43 -10.88 7.21 7.76
C VAL A 43 -11.88 8.06 8.52
N ASP A 44 -11.53 8.38 9.78
CA ASP A 44 -12.39 8.67 10.94
C ASP A 44 -13.41 9.83 10.84
N GLU A 45 -13.75 10.31 9.64
CA GLU A 45 -14.62 11.47 9.53
C GLU A 45 -15.70 11.41 8.45
N VAL A 46 -15.90 10.26 7.84
CA VAL A 46 -17.10 10.01 7.02
C VAL A 46 -17.71 8.74 7.61
N GLY A 47 -18.95 8.78 8.08
CA GLY A 47 -19.64 7.66 8.74
C GLY A 47 -19.91 6.44 7.84
N TYR A 48 -19.00 6.13 6.94
CA TYR A 48 -18.99 4.99 6.03
C TYR A 48 -17.65 4.25 6.17
N THR A 49 -17.71 2.93 6.18
CA THR A 49 -16.53 2.07 6.10
C THR A 49 -15.75 2.37 4.83
N HIS A 50 -14.44 2.60 4.94
CA HIS A 50 -13.59 2.81 3.77
C HIS A 50 -13.61 1.55 2.89
N PRO A 51 -13.82 1.65 1.56
CA PRO A 51 -13.88 0.48 0.69
C PRO A 51 -12.56 -0.32 0.64
N ALA A 52 -11.46 0.30 1.09
CA ALA A 52 -10.13 -0.30 1.22
C ALA A 52 -9.63 -0.19 2.67
N PRO A 53 -9.99 -1.13 3.58
CA PRO A 53 -9.73 -1.01 5.02
C PRO A 53 -8.27 -1.24 5.41
N LEU A 54 -7.37 -1.43 4.44
CA LEU A 54 -5.95 -1.65 4.70
C LEU A 54 -5.14 -0.44 4.23
N LYS A 55 -4.31 0.11 5.11
CA LYS A 55 -3.39 1.22 4.83
C LYS A 55 -1.96 0.72 4.77
N LEU A 56 -1.17 1.23 3.82
CA LEU A 56 0.24 0.92 3.69
C LEU A 56 1.07 2.05 4.32
N GLU A 57 2.01 1.68 5.17
CA GLU A 57 2.83 2.64 5.92
C GLU A 57 4.26 2.14 6.11
N LEU A 58 5.24 3.03 5.97
CA LEU A 58 6.65 2.69 6.19
C LEU A 58 6.99 2.77 7.66
N GLY A 59 7.74 1.79 8.16
CA GLY A 59 8.22 1.79 9.54
C GLY A 59 9.47 0.93 9.72
N GLU A 60 10.15 1.14 10.85
CA GLU A 60 11.29 0.32 11.25
C GLU A 60 10.85 -1.02 11.86
N ARG A 61 9.70 -1.02 12.52
CA ARG A 61 9.14 -2.18 13.22
C ARG A 61 8.13 -2.90 12.35
N ALA A 62 8.03 -4.22 12.56
CA ALA A 62 6.96 -5.01 11.97
C ALA A 62 5.67 -4.74 12.75
N GLU A 63 4.68 -4.20 12.05
CA GLU A 63 3.39 -3.82 12.63
C GLU A 63 2.25 -4.11 11.65
N GLY A 64 1.03 -4.24 12.17
CA GLY A 64 -0.17 -4.49 11.36
C GLY A 64 -0.46 -5.96 11.10
N VAL A 65 -1.08 -6.25 9.95
CA VAL A 65 -1.47 -7.60 9.56
C VAL A 65 -0.31 -8.35 8.94
N ASP A 66 -0.19 -9.63 9.30
CA ASP A 66 0.88 -10.50 8.80
C ASP A 66 0.46 -11.16 7.48
N GLY A 67 1.00 -10.63 6.38
CA GLY A 67 0.73 -11.11 5.03
C GLY A 67 1.98 -11.05 4.17
N LEU A 68 1.84 -11.49 2.92
CA LEU A 68 2.95 -11.81 2.06
C LEU A 68 2.93 -10.92 0.82
N PHE A 69 4.03 -10.21 0.59
CA PHE A 69 4.27 -9.46 -0.62
C PHE A 69 4.95 -10.35 -1.67
N ARG A 70 4.45 -10.30 -2.90
CA ARG A 70 5.09 -10.94 -4.05
C ARG A 70 4.77 -10.24 -5.35
N TRP A 71 5.71 -10.31 -6.29
CA TRP A 71 5.49 -9.89 -7.66
C TRP A 71 4.74 -10.99 -8.44
N ARG A 72 3.70 -10.62 -9.18
CA ARG A 72 3.06 -11.47 -10.20
C ARG A 72 3.07 -10.70 -11.52
N GLY A 73 3.99 -11.06 -12.41
CA GLY A 73 4.32 -10.22 -13.56
C GLY A 73 4.81 -8.84 -13.10
N THR A 74 4.19 -7.77 -13.60
CA THR A 74 4.53 -6.38 -13.24
C THR A 74 3.70 -5.82 -12.08
N LYS A 75 2.82 -6.62 -11.47
CA LYS A 75 1.97 -6.18 -10.35
C LYS A 75 2.52 -6.69 -9.02
N LEU A 76 2.55 -5.80 -8.04
CA LEU A 76 2.87 -6.14 -6.66
C LEU A 76 1.61 -6.62 -5.96
N HIS A 77 1.57 -7.86 -5.49
CA HIS A 77 0.46 -8.40 -4.73
C HIS A 77 0.79 -8.41 -3.24
N PHE A 78 -0.25 -8.21 -2.43
CA PHE A 78 -0.28 -8.53 -1.01
C PHE A 78 -1.31 -9.64 -0.79
N ASP A 79 -0.87 -10.75 -0.20
CA ASP A 79 -1.70 -11.90 0.10
C ASP A 79 -1.85 -12.08 1.62
N LEU A 80 -3.08 -12.23 2.08
CA LEU A 80 -3.42 -12.51 3.48
C LEU A 80 -4.21 -13.82 3.54
N GLY A 81 -3.52 -14.90 3.88
CA GLY A 81 -4.08 -16.25 3.84
C GLY A 81 -4.49 -16.65 2.42
N LYS A 82 -5.80 -16.84 2.19
CA LYS A 82 -6.36 -17.19 0.86
C LYS A 82 -6.77 -15.98 0.03
N ARG A 83 -6.73 -14.78 0.61
CA ARG A 83 -7.17 -13.53 -0.02
C ARG A 83 -5.98 -12.75 -0.55
N THR A 84 -6.20 -11.95 -1.59
CA THR A 84 -5.20 -11.13 -2.25
C THR A 84 -5.78 -9.78 -2.63
N ASN A 85 -4.95 -8.75 -2.72
CA ASN A 85 -5.39 -7.48 -3.24
C ASN A 85 -5.40 -7.39 -4.78
N ASN A 86 -5.02 -8.47 -5.46
CA ASN A 86 -4.91 -8.52 -6.93
C ASN A 86 -4.04 -7.41 -7.54
N GLY A 87 -3.12 -6.85 -6.74
CA GLY A 87 -2.24 -5.75 -7.11
C GLY A 87 -2.92 -4.39 -7.28
N LEU A 88 -4.08 -4.19 -6.65
CA LEU A 88 -4.78 -2.92 -6.64
C LEU A 88 -4.40 -2.08 -5.41
N TYR A 89 -3.95 -0.86 -5.67
CA TYR A 89 -3.64 0.14 -4.65
C TYR A 89 -4.30 1.46 -4.99
N PHE A 90 -4.73 2.17 -3.97
CA PHE A 90 -5.43 3.45 -4.09
C PHE A 90 -4.60 4.53 -3.40
N SER A 91 -4.39 5.65 -4.09
CA SER A 91 -3.87 6.85 -3.47
C SER A 91 -5.06 7.70 -3.03
N CYS A 92 -5.22 7.89 -1.73
CA CYS A 92 -6.33 8.66 -1.16
C CYS A 92 -5.78 9.81 -0.34
N GLN A 93 -6.44 10.96 -0.43
CA GLN A 93 -6.14 12.11 0.40
C GLN A 93 -7.11 12.12 1.59
N SER A 94 -6.58 12.16 2.81
CA SER A 94 -7.37 12.44 4.01
C SER A 94 -7.91 13.87 3.99
N LYS A 95 -8.91 14.17 4.84
CA LYS A 95 -9.48 15.53 4.94
C LYS A 95 -8.43 16.60 5.27
N ASN A 96 -7.39 16.18 5.99
CA ASN A 96 -6.28 17.03 6.45
C ASN A 96 -5.27 17.31 5.31
N GLY A 97 -5.52 16.76 4.12
CA GLY A 97 -4.64 16.91 2.95
C GLY A 97 -3.54 15.86 2.87
N THR A 98 -3.34 15.03 3.89
CA THR A 98 -2.30 13.98 3.89
C THR A 98 -2.68 12.87 2.91
N LYS A 99 -1.76 12.53 2.00
CA LYS A 99 -1.91 11.41 1.06
C LYS A 99 -1.49 10.10 1.73
N GLY A 100 -2.24 9.04 1.50
CA GLY A 100 -1.91 7.68 1.93
C GLY A 100 -2.17 6.68 0.82
N VAL A 101 -1.57 5.50 0.94
CA VAL A 101 -1.79 4.37 0.04
C VAL A 101 -2.62 3.32 0.75
N TYR A 102 -3.68 2.86 0.09
CA TYR A 102 -4.66 1.93 0.65
C TYR A 102 -4.90 0.76 -0.29
N THR A 103 -5.43 -0.34 0.25
CA THR A 103 -5.77 -1.52 -0.53
C THR A 103 -6.95 -2.27 0.10
N SER A 104 -7.56 -3.16 -0.68
CA SER A 104 -8.63 -4.06 -0.27
C SER A 104 -8.24 -5.48 -0.70
N LEU A 105 -8.72 -6.47 0.03
CA LEU A 105 -8.59 -7.86 -0.36
C LEU A 105 -9.83 -8.32 -1.12
N ASP A 106 -9.69 -9.28 -2.02
CA ASP A 106 -10.82 -10.01 -2.57
C ASP A 106 -11.55 -10.83 -1.47
N GLU A 107 -12.83 -11.13 -1.74
CA GLU A 107 -13.71 -11.84 -0.80
C GLU A 107 -13.35 -13.32 -0.65
#